data_AF-A0A3G1A5W4-F1
#
_entry.id   AF-A0A3G1A5W4-F1
#
_cell.length_a   1.000
_cell.length_b   1.000
_cell.length_c   1.000
_cell.angle_alpha   90.00
_cell.angle_beta   90.00
_cell.angle_gamma   90.00
#
_symmetry.space_group_name_H-M   'P 1'
#
loop_
_entity.id
_entity.type
_entity.pdbx_description
1 polymer ?
#
loop_
_entity_poly.entity_id
_entity_poly.type
_entity_poly.pdbx_seq_one_letter_code
_entity_poly.pdbx_strand_id
1 'polypeptide(L)'
;MYIIGKDERLEKVLGIVVEILKKGKISCNEYLREKDLMQEALSFLGIRGPSCKEETETYHLDQLGFFDDISPSRLRVFSSTEELLYKNWPTPLVLLRSLSNHNLRVWAKLEFFNPFSMSVKDRIGWSMITDYLAKYNNRAVLYEATSTNTGMALTALANIKGLKVKLFLPYTIQKASDIILRIMGAEVQRVQKSLTVEFVGDVDELAKREGGIHLNQFENNSNLKVHLRYTAKELDLQVREASLKLRGIIGGVGTSGHLSALSLYFKSKYGDNVKVYGAQPAPGNVIPGIRRVETGMKWLHYVKIDKVLDVTSSEAIEQAIRIARSEGLFVGLSSGAVMATFEKLKKNGALQEGDYVLIFPDHGFKYIEQFATYLEETKRQDG
;
A
#
# COMPACT_ATOMS: atom_id res chain seq x y z
N MET A 1 1.61 6.52 23.85
CA MET A 1 1.86 5.19 23.27
C MET A 1 0.51 4.48 23.20
N TYR A 2 -0.20 4.58 22.07
CA TYR A 2 -1.42 3.79 21.87
C TYR A 2 -1.00 2.42 21.35
N ILE A 3 -0.96 1.42 22.22
CA ILE A 3 -0.88 0.03 21.80
C ILE A 3 -2.28 -0.31 21.31
N ILE A 4 -2.42 -0.48 20.00
CA ILE A 4 -3.64 -0.99 19.39
C ILE A 4 -3.83 -2.41 19.93
N GLY A 5 -4.91 -2.65 20.67
CA GLY A 5 -5.25 -3.99 21.16
C GLY A 5 -5.40 -4.98 19.99
N LYS A 6 -5.06 -6.26 20.22
CA LYS A 6 -5.28 -7.31 19.22
C LYS A 6 -6.77 -7.42 18.88
N ASP A 7 -7.09 -7.33 17.60
CA ASP A 7 -8.44 -7.55 17.06
C ASP A 7 -8.60 -9.06 16.79
N GLU A 8 -9.13 -9.79 17.78
CA GLU A 8 -9.26 -11.26 17.72
C GLU A 8 -10.12 -11.72 16.53
N ARG A 9 -11.11 -10.91 16.11
CA ARG A 9 -11.95 -11.26 14.96
C ARG A 9 -11.14 -11.16 13.68
N LEU A 10 -10.38 -10.08 13.50
CA LEU A 10 -9.49 -9.93 12.35
C LEU A 10 -8.45 -11.05 12.29
N GLU A 11 -7.87 -11.44 13.42
CA GLU A 11 -6.89 -12.54 13.48
C GLU A 11 -7.48 -13.87 12.97
N LYS A 12 -8.71 -14.21 13.37
CA LYS A 12 -9.42 -15.40 12.88
C LYS A 12 -9.70 -15.34 11.38
N VAL A 13 -10.20 -14.20 10.88
CA VAL A 13 -10.50 -14.00 9.46
C VAL A 13 -9.23 -14.13 8.60
N LEU A 14 -8.13 -13.50 9.02
CA LEU A 14 -6.86 -13.61 8.29
C LEU A 14 -6.30 -15.04 8.33
N GLY A 15 -6.51 -15.78 9.41
CA GLY A 15 -6.17 -17.21 9.49
C GLY A 15 -6.91 -18.06 8.44
N ILE A 16 -8.20 -17.80 8.22
CA ILE A 16 -8.99 -18.45 7.16
C ILE A 16 -8.47 -18.07 5.77
N VAL A 17 -8.18 -16.78 5.55
CA VAL A 17 -7.61 -16.30 4.28
C VAL A 17 -6.30 -17.02 3.95
N VAL A 18 -5.42 -17.19 4.93
CA VAL A 18 -4.15 -17.93 4.79
C VAL A 18 -4.40 -19.36 4.30
N GLU A 19 -5.34 -20.07 4.91
CA GLU A 19 -5.65 -21.46 4.53
C GLU A 19 -6.27 -21.58 3.14
N ILE A 20 -7.15 -20.64 2.75
CA ILE A 20 -7.71 -20.57 1.39
C ILE A 20 -6.60 -20.35 0.35
N LEU A 21 -5.69 -19.40 0.60
CA LEU A 21 -4.59 -19.09 -0.32
C LEU A 21 -3.58 -20.23 -0.44
N LYS A 22 -3.31 -20.97 0.64
CA LYS A 22 -2.46 -22.18 0.63
C LYS A 22 -3.08 -23.29 -0.23
N LYS A 23 -4.36 -23.57 -0.04
CA LYS A 23 -5.07 -24.67 -0.73
C LYS A 23 -5.36 -24.35 -2.19
N GLY A 24 -5.61 -23.08 -2.51
CA GLY A 24 -6.03 -22.65 -3.86
C GLY A 24 -7.42 -23.17 -4.27
N LYS A 25 -8.22 -23.64 -3.30
CA LYS A 25 -9.57 -24.19 -3.49
C LYS A 25 -10.33 -24.18 -2.16
N ILE A 26 -11.65 -24.30 -2.23
CA ILE A 26 -12.56 -24.31 -1.07
C ILE A 26 -13.49 -25.53 -1.18
N SER A 27 -13.63 -26.28 -0.08
CA SER A 27 -14.62 -27.37 0.02
C SER A 27 -15.94 -26.87 0.61
N CYS A 28 -17.06 -27.44 0.15
CA CYS A 28 -18.38 -27.05 0.61
C CYS A 28 -18.65 -27.36 2.07
N ASN A 29 -18.17 -28.50 2.58
CA ASN A 29 -18.21 -28.84 3.99
C ASN A 29 -17.52 -27.78 4.88
N GLU A 30 -16.31 -27.34 4.52
CA GLU A 30 -15.59 -26.28 5.27
C GLU A 30 -16.35 -24.94 5.21
N TYR A 31 -16.87 -24.58 4.03
CA TYR A 31 -17.61 -23.34 3.83
C TYR A 31 -18.89 -23.26 4.68
N LEU A 32 -19.64 -24.36 4.78
CA LEU A 32 -20.93 -24.38 5.48
C LEU A 32 -20.79 -24.36 7.02
N ARG A 33 -19.69 -24.90 7.58
CA ARG A 33 -19.46 -24.96 9.03
C ARG A 33 -19.23 -23.60 9.68
N GLU A 34 -18.46 -22.72 9.03
CA GLU A 34 -18.10 -21.39 9.54
C GLU A 34 -18.54 -20.28 8.57
N LYS A 35 -19.79 -20.36 8.10
CA LYS A 35 -20.29 -19.57 6.96
C LYS A 35 -20.00 -18.07 7.09
N ASP A 36 -20.23 -17.46 8.25
CA ASP A 36 -20.04 -16.02 8.44
C ASP A 36 -18.57 -15.60 8.33
N LEU A 37 -17.65 -16.30 9.00
CA LEU A 37 -16.21 -16.01 8.95
C LEU A 37 -15.64 -16.33 7.57
N MET A 38 -16.10 -17.41 6.92
CA MET A 38 -15.75 -17.76 5.54
C MET A 38 -16.21 -16.69 4.56
N GLN A 39 -17.44 -16.18 4.69
CA GLN A 39 -17.92 -15.08 3.85
C GLN A 39 -17.11 -13.81 4.06
N GLU A 40 -16.76 -13.49 5.30
CA GLU A 40 -15.89 -12.36 5.61
C GLU A 40 -14.50 -12.54 4.95
N ALA A 41 -13.87 -13.70 5.09
CA ALA A 41 -12.60 -14.03 4.46
C ALA A 41 -12.65 -13.99 2.92
N LEU A 42 -13.72 -14.51 2.31
CA LEU A 42 -13.95 -14.41 0.86
C LEU A 42 -14.09 -12.96 0.40
N SER A 43 -14.71 -12.11 1.21
CA SER A 43 -14.83 -10.68 0.91
C SER A 43 -13.47 -9.96 0.93
N PHE A 44 -12.51 -10.43 1.74
CA PHE A 44 -11.14 -9.93 1.75
C PHE A 44 -10.37 -10.30 0.47
N LEU A 45 -10.75 -11.41 -0.17
CA LEU A 45 -10.16 -11.86 -1.44
C LEU A 45 -10.93 -11.36 -2.68
N GLY A 46 -12.13 -10.81 -2.49
CA GLY A 46 -13.01 -10.35 -3.57
C GLY A 46 -13.64 -11.49 -4.38
N ILE A 47 -13.88 -12.64 -3.76
CA ILE A 47 -14.37 -13.86 -4.43
C ILE A 47 -15.81 -14.15 -4.04
N ARG A 48 -16.58 -14.76 -4.95
CA ARG A 48 -17.93 -15.27 -4.67
C ARG A 48 -17.89 -16.53 -3.80
N GLY A 49 -18.90 -16.71 -2.95
CA GLY A 49 -19.11 -17.96 -2.22
C GLY A 49 -19.48 -19.12 -3.17
N PRO A 50 -19.02 -20.36 -2.89
CA PRO A 50 -19.43 -21.52 -3.67
C PRO A 50 -20.94 -21.77 -3.51
N SER A 51 -21.60 -22.14 -4.60
CA SER A 51 -23.01 -22.55 -4.58
C SER A 51 -23.12 -24.05 -4.27
N CYS A 52 -22.91 -24.40 -3.00
CA CYS A 52 -22.85 -25.79 -2.54
C CYS A 52 -24.20 -26.49 -2.67
N LYS A 53 -24.25 -27.54 -3.50
CA LYS A 53 -25.41 -28.46 -3.56
C LYS A 53 -25.18 -29.70 -2.73
N GLU A 54 -23.94 -30.18 -2.68
CA GLU A 54 -23.50 -31.32 -1.88
C GLU A 54 -22.28 -30.94 -1.04
N GLU A 55 -22.14 -31.51 0.16
CA GLU A 55 -21.05 -31.17 1.08
C GLU A 55 -19.66 -31.59 0.55
N THR A 56 -19.61 -32.58 -0.35
CA THR A 56 -18.39 -33.13 -0.94
C THR A 56 -17.82 -32.28 -2.08
N GLU A 57 -18.55 -31.28 -2.58
CA GLU A 57 -18.10 -30.42 -3.67
C GLU A 57 -16.86 -29.59 -3.29
N THR A 58 -15.99 -29.33 -4.26
CA THR A 58 -14.81 -28.46 -4.11
C THR A 58 -14.66 -27.57 -5.32
N TYR A 59 -14.36 -26.29 -5.08
CA TYR A 59 -14.23 -25.27 -6.12
C TYR A 59 -12.84 -24.62 -6.08
N HIS A 60 -12.16 -24.54 -7.22
CA HIS A 60 -10.92 -23.78 -7.34
C HIS A 60 -11.20 -22.27 -7.33
N LEU A 61 -10.25 -21.48 -6.82
CA LEU A 61 -10.43 -20.02 -6.70
C LEU A 61 -10.72 -19.36 -8.06
N ASP A 62 -10.06 -19.82 -9.13
CA ASP A 62 -10.29 -19.32 -10.50
C ASP A 62 -11.75 -19.51 -10.94
N GLN A 63 -12.38 -20.65 -10.59
CA GLN A 63 -13.79 -20.93 -10.91
C GLN A 63 -14.75 -20.03 -10.13
N LEU A 64 -14.31 -19.50 -9.00
CA LEU A 64 -15.09 -18.58 -8.16
C LEU A 64 -14.86 -17.11 -8.54
N GLY A 65 -14.08 -16.84 -9.59
CA GLY A 65 -13.80 -15.50 -10.11
C GLY A 65 -12.66 -14.79 -9.42
N PHE A 66 -11.66 -15.53 -8.91
CA PHE A 66 -10.56 -14.93 -8.16
C PHE A 66 -9.75 -13.90 -8.92
N PHE A 67 -9.68 -13.89 -10.26
CA PHE A 67 -8.96 -12.84 -11.00
C PHE A 67 -9.88 -11.91 -11.81
N ASP A 68 -11.20 -12.06 -11.69
CA ASP A 68 -12.18 -11.33 -12.52
C ASP A 68 -12.13 -9.81 -12.30
N ASP A 69 -11.73 -9.36 -11.10
CA ASP A 69 -11.60 -7.95 -10.73
C ASP A 69 -10.19 -7.36 -10.97
N ILE A 70 -9.30 -8.10 -11.66
CA ILE A 70 -7.95 -7.66 -12.03
C ILE A 70 -7.71 -7.86 -13.52
N SER A 71 -8.24 -6.94 -14.31
CA SER A 71 -7.90 -6.86 -15.73
C SER A 71 -8.13 -5.43 -16.23
N PRO A 72 -7.11 -4.77 -16.80
CA PRO A 72 -7.29 -3.46 -17.37
C PRO A 72 -7.94 -3.62 -18.73
N SER A 73 -8.90 -2.75 -19.07
CA SER A 73 -9.43 -2.68 -20.43
C SER A 73 -8.27 -2.46 -21.41
N ARG A 74 -8.11 -3.35 -22.40
CA ARG A 74 -7.06 -3.22 -23.44
C ARG A 74 -7.18 -1.91 -24.20
N LEU A 75 -8.39 -1.36 -24.32
CA LEU A 75 -8.67 -0.08 -24.99
C LEU A 75 -8.51 1.14 -24.06
N ARG A 76 -8.42 0.94 -22.74
CA ARG A 76 -8.32 2.00 -21.72
C ARG A 76 -9.42 3.06 -21.80
N VAL A 77 -10.64 2.61 -22.08
CA VAL A 77 -11.86 3.44 -22.04
C VAL A 77 -12.61 3.14 -20.74
N PHE A 78 -12.99 4.20 -20.01
CA PHE A 78 -13.63 4.13 -18.70
C PHE A 78 -14.92 4.96 -18.71
N SER A 79 -16.01 4.46 -18.12
CA SER A 79 -17.30 5.18 -18.14
C SER A 79 -17.48 6.16 -16.98
N SER A 80 -16.51 6.26 -16.07
CA SER A 80 -16.46 7.30 -15.04
C SER A 80 -15.04 7.56 -14.57
N THR A 81 -14.83 8.69 -13.90
CA THR A 81 -13.55 9.02 -13.27
C THR A 81 -13.16 7.98 -12.22
N GLU A 82 -14.12 7.40 -11.48
CA GLU A 82 -13.82 6.35 -10.51
C GLU A 82 -13.38 5.05 -11.18
N GLU A 83 -13.96 4.69 -12.33
CA GLU A 83 -13.54 3.51 -13.10
C GLU A 83 -12.09 3.59 -13.57
N LEU A 84 -11.59 4.80 -13.87
CA LEU A 84 -10.18 5.03 -14.20
C LEU A 84 -9.24 4.54 -13.11
N LEU A 85 -9.68 4.44 -11.85
CA LEU A 85 -8.88 3.86 -10.79
C LEU A 85 -8.90 2.33 -10.86
N TYR A 86 -10.04 1.71 -10.53
CA TYR A 86 -10.08 0.28 -10.25
C TYR A 86 -10.10 -0.60 -11.50
N LYS A 87 -10.64 -0.13 -12.64
CA LYS A 87 -10.60 -0.86 -13.93
C LYS A 87 -9.29 -0.63 -14.69
N ASN A 88 -8.41 0.24 -14.20
CA ASN A 88 -7.08 0.46 -14.80
C ASN A 88 -5.99 -0.36 -14.09
N TRP A 89 -6.37 -1.20 -13.12
CA TRP A 89 -5.48 -2.17 -12.49
C TRP A 89 -5.32 -3.44 -13.34
N PRO A 90 -4.14 -4.09 -13.30
CA PRO A 90 -3.04 -3.88 -12.36
C PRO A 90 -2.14 -2.68 -12.72
N THR A 91 -1.54 -2.05 -11.71
CA THR A 91 -0.44 -1.09 -11.95
C THR A 91 0.75 -1.81 -12.62
N PRO A 92 1.57 -1.12 -13.43
CA PRO A 92 2.65 -1.78 -14.18
C PRO A 92 3.68 -2.50 -13.29
N LEU A 93 4.15 -3.66 -13.76
CA LEU A 93 5.33 -4.36 -13.24
C LEU A 93 6.41 -4.33 -14.33
N VAL A 94 7.55 -3.70 -14.05
CA VAL A 94 8.57 -3.38 -15.06
C VAL A 94 9.93 -3.94 -14.64
N LEU A 95 10.62 -4.63 -15.55
CA LEU A 95 12.00 -5.10 -15.32
C LEU A 95 12.96 -3.92 -15.32
N LEU A 96 13.74 -3.77 -14.25
CA LEU A 96 14.80 -2.77 -14.11
C LEU A 96 16.11 -3.36 -14.65
N ARG A 97 16.46 -2.97 -15.88
CA ARG A 97 17.59 -3.60 -16.59
C ARG A 97 18.93 -3.26 -15.98
N SER A 98 19.11 -2.04 -15.47
CA SER A 98 20.35 -1.59 -14.86
C SER A 98 20.71 -2.31 -13.57
N LEU A 99 19.71 -2.94 -12.92
CA LEU A 99 19.88 -3.69 -11.67
C LEU A 99 19.90 -5.21 -11.88
N SER A 100 19.55 -5.66 -13.08
CA SER A 100 19.35 -7.07 -13.40
C SER A 100 20.57 -7.68 -14.07
N ASN A 101 20.79 -8.97 -13.82
CA ASN A 101 21.73 -9.81 -14.54
C ASN A 101 21.13 -11.22 -14.74
N HIS A 102 21.93 -12.16 -15.24
CA HIS A 102 21.48 -13.53 -15.53
C HIS A 102 20.94 -14.29 -14.30
N ASN A 103 21.45 -14.03 -13.11
CA ASN A 103 21.09 -14.74 -11.88
C ASN A 103 20.10 -13.98 -11.00
N LEU A 104 20.05 -12.65 -11.13
CA LEU A 104 19.25 -11.77 -10.28
C LEU A 104 18.50 -10.77 -11.14
N ARG A 105 17.18 -10.89 -11.20
CA ARG A 105 16.31 -9.97 -11.94
C ARG A 105 15.52 -9.10 -10.97
N VAL A 106 15.47 -7.80 -11.23
CA VAL A 106 14.83 -6.82 -10.35
C VAL A 106 13.69 -6.17 -11.11
N TRP A 107 12.51 -6.15 -10.51
CA TRP A 107 11.29 -5.61 -11.08
C TRP A 107 10.76 -4.48 -10.19
N ALA A 108 10.14 -3.49 -10.78
CA ALA A 108 9.46 -2.41 -10.08
C ALA A 108 7.94 -2.48 -10.31
N LYS A 109 7.18 -2.51 -9.23
CA LYS A 109 5.73 -2.36 -9.23
C LYS A 109 5.40 -0.88 -9.04
N LEU A 110 4.89 -0.23 -10.11
CA LEU A 110 4.81 1.22 -10.23
C LEU A 110 3.45 1.75 -9.72
N GLU A 111 3.32 1.92 -8.41
CA GLU A 111 2.06 2.38 -7.80
C GLU A 111 1.74 3.85 -8.06
N PHE A 112 2.66 4.63 -8.63
CA PHE A 112 2.36 5.97 -9.13
C PHE A 112 1.48 6.03 -10.37
N PHE A 113 1.13 4.88 -10.97
CA PHE A 113 0.15 4.79 -12.05
C PHE A 113 -1.30 4.88 -11.57
N ASN A 114 -1.55 4.90 -10.26
CA ASN A 114 -2.88 5.26 -9.77
C ASN A 114 -3.17 6.76 -10.10
N PRO A 115 -4.37 7.09 -10.60
CA PRO A 115 -4.63 8.34 -11.33
C PRO A 115 -4.72 9.62 -10.49
N PHE A 116 -4.97 9.56 -9.18
CA PHE A 116 -5.38 10.72 -8.39
C PHE A 116 -4.24 11.30 -7.56
N SER A 117 -3.69 10.52 -6.61
CA SER A 117 -2.53 10.95 -5.82
C SER A 117 -1.19 10.61 -6.49
N MET A 118 -1.24 9.94 -7.65
CA MET A 118 -0.07 9.31 -8.28
C MET A 118 0.68 8.47 -7.25
N SER A 119 -0.06 7.66 -6.50
CA SER A 119 0.50 6.79 -5.47
C SER A 119 -0.36 5.60 -5.10
N VAL A 120 0.24 4.66 -4.37
CA VAL A 120 -0.40 3.52 -3.71
C VAL A 120 -1.61 3.90 -2.84
N LYS A 121 -1.74 5.18 -2.42
CA LYS A 121 -2.78 5.64 -1.50
C LYS A 121 -4.16 5.80 -2.16
N ASP A 122 -4.26 5.85 -3.48
CA ASP A 122 -5.57 5.88 -4.15
C ASP A 122 -6.40 4.64 -3.81
N ARG A 123 -5.74 3.50 -3.67
CA ARG A 123 -6.37 2.23 -3.26
C ARG A 123 -7.05 2.36 -1.91
N ILE A 124 -6.33 2.87 -0.91
CA ILE A 124 -6.88 2.99 0.45
C ILE A 124 -7.93 4.10 0.52
N GLY A 125 -7.74 5.20 -0.21
CA GLY A 125 -8.74 6.26 -0.29
C GLY A 125 -10.06 5.73 -0.85
N TRP A 126 -9.98 4.93 -1.92
CA TRP A 126 -11.15 4.35 -2.58
C TRP A 126 -11.85 3.34 -1.67
N SER A 127 -11.09 2.44 -1.05
CA SER A 127 -11.66 1.46 -0.15
C SER A 127 -12.31 2.09 1.08
N MET A 128 -11.67 3.08 1.72
CA MET A 128 -12.22 3.73 2.92
C MET A 128 -13.48 4.54 2.61
N ILE A 129 -13.53 5.26 1.48
CA ILE A 129 -14.73 6.01 1.07
C ILE A 129 -15.85 5.06 0.64
N THR A 130 -15.53 3.96 -0.05
CA THR A 130 -16.52 2.94 -0.42
C THR A 130 -17.14 2.30 0.83
N ASP A 131 -16.32 1.91 1.80
CA ASP A 131 -16.80 1.33 3.06
C ASP A 131 -17.59 2.37 3.90
N TYR A 132 -17.19 3.64 3.88
CA TYR A 132 -17.96 4.74 4.48
C TYR A 132 -19.36 4.84 3.86
N LEU A 133 -19.45 4.91 2.53
CA LEU A 133 -20.73 5.04 1.82
C LEU A 133 -21.64 3.80 1.97
N ALA A 134 -21.05 2.61 2.18
CA ALA A 134 -21.81 1.40 2.46
C ALA A 134 -22.38 1.37 3.88
N LYS A 135 -21.71 2.02 4.84
CA LYS A 135 -22.08 2.00 6.27
C LYS A 135 -22.93 3.19 6.68
N TYR A 136 -22.76 4.34 6.05
CA TYR A 136 -23.39 5.60 6.44
C TYR A 136 -24.21 6.18 5.28
N ASN A 137 -25.47 6.53 5.57
CA ASN A 137 -26.35 7.23 4.63
C ASN A 137 -26.21 8.77 4.71
N ASN A 138 -25.33 9.29 5.57
CA ASN A 138 -25.10 10.72 5.71
C ASN A 138 -23.96 11.19 4.79
N ARG A 139 -23.84 12.52 4.59
CA ARG A 139 -22.72 13.15 3.88
C ARG A 139 -21.89 13.98 4.86
N ALA A 140 -21.46 13.34 5.94
CA ALA A 140 -20.60 13.96 6.93
C ALA A 140 -19.27 14.41 6.31
N VAL A 141 -18.65 15.45 6.87
CA VAL A 141 -17.29 15.83 6.48
C VAL A 141 -16.34 14.72 6.94
N LEU A 142 -15.44 14.30 6.06
CA LEU A 142 -14.46 13.25 6.32
C LEU A 142 -13.18 13.87 6.85
N TYR A 143 -12.68 13.36 7.96
CA TYR A 143 -11.47 13.84 8.63
C TYR A 143 -10.36 12.82 8.40
N GLU A 144 -9.12 13.28 8.23
CA GLU A 144 -7.96 12.39 8.14
C GLU A 144 -6.66 13.08 8.59
N ALA A 145 -5.88 12.39 9.42
CA ALA A 145 -4.49 12.71 9.68
C ALA A 145 -3.60 12.11 8.58
N THR A 146 -2.83 12.94 7.86
CA THR A 146 -2.04 12.48 6.70
C THR A 146 -0.72 13.23 6.54
N SER A 147 0.21 12.65 5.77
CA SER A 147 1.40 13.33 5.27
C SER A 147 1.06 14.12 4.00
N THR A 148 0.71 13.46 2.90
CA THR A 148 0.24 14.13 1.65
C THR A 148 -0.61 13.19 0.79
N ASN A 149 -0.08 12.01 0.45
CA ASN A 149 -0.66 11.11 -0.55
C ASN A 149 -2.07 10.61 -0.22
N THR A 150 -2.32 10.24 1.05
CA THR A 150 -3.67 9.83 1.49
C THR A 150 -4.64 11.01 1.41
N GLY A 151 -4.19 12.21 1.78
CA GLY A 151 -4.95 13.44 1.61
C GLY A 151 -5.38 13.65 0.15
N MET A 152 -4.44 13.61 -0.79
CA MET A 152 -4.75 13.78 -2.22
C MET A 152 -5.74 12.72 -2.72
N ALA A 153 -5.52 11.45 -2.35
CA ALA A 153 -6.41 10.35 -2.72
C ALA A 153 -7.83 10.57 -2.19
N LEU A 154 -7.97 10.89 -0.91
CA LEU A 154 -9.25 11.15 -0.26
C LEU A 154 -9.95 12.37 -0.85
N THR A 155 -9.24 13.48 -1.07
CA THR A 155 -9.84 14.68 -1.68
C THR A 155 -10.40 14.37 -3.07
N ALA A 156 -9.62 13.71 -3.93
CA ALA A 156 -10.06 13.39 -5.29
C ALA A 156 -11.31 12.50 -5.29
N LEU A 157 -11.31 11.45 -4.48
CA LEU A 157 -12.43 10.50 -4.39
C LEU A 157 -13.65 11.12 -3.70
N ALA A 158 -13.45 11.95 -2.68
CA ALA A 158 -14.51 12.70 -2.05
C ALA A 158 -15.17 13.65 -3.04
N ASN A 159 -14.40 14.35 -3.87
CA ASN A 159 -14.93 15.20 -4.94
C ASN A 159 -15.79 14.41 -5.92
N ILE A 160 -15.32 13.24 -6.37
CA ILE A 160 -16.08 12.34 -7.26
C ILE A 160 -17.42 11.92 -6.62
N LYS A 161 -17.44 11.71 -5.29
CA LYS A 161 -18.63 11.30 -4.53
C LYS A 161 -19.45 12.46 -3.97
N GLY A 162 -19.07 13.72 -4.24
CA GLY A 162 -19.72 14.90 -3.65
C GLY A 162 -19.67 14.91 -2.12
N LEU A 163 -18.52 14.55 -1.54
CA LEU A 163 -18.21 14.59 -0.11
C LEU A 163 -17.16 15.68 0.15
N LYS A 164 -17.01 16.11 1.40
CA LYS A 164 -16.00 17.08 1.82
C LYS A 164 -14.95 16.41 2.69
N VAL A 165 -13.70 16.86 2.58
CA VAL A 165 -12.59 16.39 3.40
C VAL A 165 -11.92 17.52 4.17
N LYS A 166 -11.56 17.24 5.41
CA LYS A 166 -10.72 18.08 6.28
C LYS A 166 -9.47 17.31 6.68
N LEU A 167 -8.32 17.83 6.29
CA LEU A 167 -7.04 17.14 6.37
C LEU A 167 -6.13 17.81 7.40
N PHE A 168 -5.49 16.98 8.22
CA PHE A 168 -4.57 17.40 9.27
C PHE A 168 -3.16 16.93 8.93
N LEU A 169 -2.25 17.88 8.72
CA LEU A 169 -0.87 17.62 8.29
C LEU A 169 0.12 18.03 9.39
N PRO A 170 1.18 17.25 9.67
CA PRO A 170 2.24 17.68 10.57
C PRO A 170 3.04 18.85 9.97
N TYR A 171 3.70 19.63 10.82
CA TYR A 171 4.48 20.81 10.38
C TYR A 171 5.71 20.45 9.54
N THR A 172 6.19 19.20 9.65
CA THR A 172 7.38 18.67 8.96
C THR A 172 7.18 18.37 7.48
N ILE A 173 5.94 18.36 6.99
CA ILE A 173 5.63 18.09 5.58
C ILE A 173 5.81 19.35 4.73
N GLN A 174 6.23 19.18 3.48
CA GLN A 174 6.51 20.25 2.52
C GLN A 174 5.33 21.21 2.39
N LYS A 175 5.61 22.51 2.24
CA LYS A 175 4.57 23.54 2.08
C LYS A 175 3.79 23.38 0.77
N ALA A 176 4.44 22.88 -0.29
CA ALA A 176 3.79 22.56 -1.56
C ALA A 176 2.56 21.64 -1.40
N SER A 177 2.57 20.76 -0.39
CA SER A 177 1.42 19.88 -0.10
C SER A 177 0.15 20.67 0.24
N ASP A 178 0.25 21.79 0.96
CA ASP A 178 -0.92 22.60 1.32
C ASP A 178 -1.58 23.21 0.09
N ILE A 179 -0.75 23.67 -0.84
CA ILE A 179 -1.20 24.30 -2.08
C ILE A 179 -1.95 23.27 -2.92
N ILE A 180 -1.35 22.09 -3.13
CA ILE A 180 -1.98 21.01 -3.93
C ILE A 180 -3.33 20.61 -3.32
N LEU A 181 -3.38 20.36 -2.01
CA LEU A 181 -4.60 19.91 -1.34
C LEU A 181 -5.71 20.98 -1.37
N ARG A 182 -5.36 22.26 -1.19
CA ARG A 182 -6.32 23.37 -1.28
C ARG A 182 -6.84 23.59 -2.69
N ILE A 183 -5.98 23.46 -3.72
CA ILE A 183 -6.41 23.50 -5.13
C ILE A 183 -7.41 22.38 -5.42
N MET A 184 -7.18 21.18 -4.86
CA MET A 184 -8.11 20.06 -4.98
C MET A 184 -9.41 20.26 -4.18
N GLY A 185 -9.54 21.31 -3.37
CA GLY A 185 -10.75 21.64 -2.62
C GLY A 185 -10.80 21.08 -1.19
N ALA A 186 -9.69 20.60 -0.63
CA ALA A 186 -9.64 20.15 0.76
C ALA A 186 -9.51 21.33 1.74
N GLU A 187 -10.15 21.22 2.90
CA GLU A 187 -9.80 22.04 4.07
C GLU A 187 -8.51 21.47 4.68
N VAL A 188 -7.49 22.30 4.87
CA VAL A 188 -6.16 21.85 5.34
C VAL A 188 -5.77 22.61 6.60
N GLN A 189 -5.51 21.85 7.67
CA GLN A 189 -5.03 22.35 8.95
C GLN A 189 -3.65 21.75 9.27
N ARG A 190 -2.69 22.61 9.60
CA ARG A 190 -1.38 22.17 10.10
C ARG A 190 -1.43 21.94 11.60
N VAL A 191 -0.74 20.90 12.05
CA VAL A 191 -0.62 20.51 13.47
C VAL A 191 0.84 20.61 13.88
N GLN A 192 1.11 21.21 15.05
CA GLN A 192 2.45 21.37 15.64
C GLN A 192 2.97 20.04 16.23
N LYS A 193 3.04 19.02 15.38
CA LYS A 193 3.52 17.66 15.67
C LYS A 193 4.40 17.17 14.52
N SER A 194 5.36 16.31 14.83
CA SER A 194 6.37 15.87 13.85
C SER A 194 5.88 14.71 13.00
N LEU A 195 5.14 13.78 13.60
CA LEU A 195 4.58 12.62 12.93
C LEU A 195 3.06 12.65 12.92
N THR A 196 2.47 12.17 11.84
CA THR A 196 1.01 12.07 11.67
C THR A 196 0.33 11.27 12.79
N VAL A 197 0.97 10.22 13.28
CA VAL A 197 0.42 9.33 14.32
C VAL A 197 0.30 9.99 15.69
N GLU A 198 0.97 11.13 15.93
CA GLU A 198 0.97 11.81 17.23
C GLU A 198 -0.36 12.52 17.54
N PHE A 199 -1.22 12.75 16.54
CA PHE A 199 -2.46 13.52 16.67
C PHE A 199 -3.69 12.82 16.07
N VAL A 200 -3.61 11.51 15.82
CA VAL A 200 -4.75 10.71 15.32
C VAL A 200 -5.94 10.78 16.29
N GLY A 201 -5.66 10.69 17.60
CA GLY A 201 -6.68 10.82 18.65
C GLY A 201 -7.33 12.21 18.72
N ASP A 202 -6.54 13.27 18.53
CA ASP A 202 -7.06 14.65 18.49
C ASP A 202 -8.03 14.84 17.32
N VAL A 203 -7.73 14.22 16.16
CA VAL A 203 -8.59 14.23 14.98
C VAL A 203 -9.86 13.40 15.22
N ASP A 204 -9.77 12.26 15.91
CA ASP A 204 -10.93 11.47 16.31
C ASP A 204 -11.90 12.28 17.20
N GLU A 205 -11.37 12.96 18.22
CA GLU A 205 -12.18 13.79 19.12
C GLU A 205 -12.81 14.98 18.40
N LEU A 206 -12.04 15.65 17.54
CA LEU A 206 -12.52 16.77 16.74
C LEU A 206 -13.62 16.36 15.77
N ALA A 207 -13.44 15.25 15.04
CA ALA A 207 -14.44 14.74 14.11
C ALA A 207 -15.75 14.43 14.85
N LYS A 208 -15.69 13.74 15.99
CA LYS A 208 -16.88 13.45 16.82
C LYS A 208 -17.58 14.73 17.26
N ARG A 209 -16.82 15.73 17.73
CA ARG A 209 -17.37 17.01 18.20
C ARG A 209 -18.04 17.82 17.08
N GLU A 210 -17.48 17.79 15.88
CA GLU A 210 -18.00 18.54 14.71
C GLU A 210 -19.03 17.74 13.90
N GLY A 211 -19.41 16.53 14.34
CA GLY A 211 -20.34 15.64 13.62
C GLY A 211 -19.75 15.08 12.32
N GLY A 212 -18.42 15.11 12.18
CA GLY A 212 -17.66 14.50 11.10
C GLY A 212 -17.32 13.03 11.35
N ILE A 213 -16.65 12.42 10.37
CA ILE A 213 -16.19 11.03 10.44
C ILE A 213 -14.69 10.98 10.16
N HIS A 214 -13.91 10.49 11.12
CA HIS A 214 -12.50 10.19 10.89
C HIS A 214 -12.37 8.83 10.20
N LEU A 215 -11.77 8.80 9.00
CA LEU A 215 -11.56 7.55 8.27
C LEU A 215 -10.43 6.70 8.87
N ASN A 216 -9.42 7.34 9.44
CA ASN A 216 -8.31 6.79 10.20
C ASN A 216 -7.55 5.67 9.45
N GLN A 217 -6.68 6.07 8.52
CA GLN A 217 -5.91 5.14 7.68
C GLN A 217 -5.00 4.17 8.46
N PHE A 218 -4.72 4.43 9.74
CA PHE A 218 -3.86 3.61 10.59
C PHE A 218 -4.62 2.45 11.22
N GLU A 219 -5.92 2.63 11.49
CA GLU A 219 -6.79 1.63 12.14
C GLU A 219 -7.80 0.97 11.21
N ASN A 220 -8.15 1.60 10.09
CA ASN A 220 -9.24 1.15 9.24
C ASN A 220 -8.87 -0.08 8.40
N ASN A 221 -9.50 -1.22 8.67
CA ASN A 221 -9.23 -2.51 8.01
C ASN A 221 -9.44 -2.47 6.48
N SER A 222 -10.17 -1.48 5.94
CA SER A 222 -10.26 -1.19 4.50
C SER A 222 -8.88 -1.08 3.83
N ASN A 223 -7.89 -0.54 4.56
CA ASN A 223 -6.53 -0.36 4.07
C ASN A 223 -5.83 -1.72 3.83
N LEU A 224 -5.84 -2.64 4.81
CA LEU A 224 -5.32 -3.99 4.59
C LEU A 224 -6.12 -4.73 3.52
N LYS A 225 -7.45 -4.66 3.60
CA LYS A 225 -8.38 -5.37 2.72
C LYS A 225 -8.13 -5.04 1.25
N VAL A 226 -8.01 -3.76 0.89
CA VAL A 226 -7.80 -3.37 -0.52
C VAL A 226 -6.46 -3.84 -1.07
N HIS A 227 -5.40 -3.81 -0.26
CA HIS A 227 -4.10 -4.28 -0.70
C HIS A 227 -4.05 -5.80 -0.82
N LEU A 228 -4.78 -6.54 0.02
CA LEU A 228 -4.89 -7.98 -0.09
C LEU A 228 -5.69 -8.38 -1.33
N ARG A 229 -6.84 -7.73 -1.53
CA ARG A 229 -7.75 -7.98 -2.66
C ARG A 229 -7.14 -7.61 -4.01
N TYR A 230 -6.43 -6.49 -4.08
CA TYR A 230 -5.90 -5.95 -5.32
C TYR A 230 -4.37 -6.03 -5.36
N THR A 231 -3.64 -5.18 -4.63
CA THR A 231 -2.16 -5.08 -4.79
C THR A 231 -1.42 -6.42 -4.75
N ALA A 232 -1.74 -7.30 -3.80
CA ALA A 232 -1.12 -8.62 -3.68
C ALA A 232 -1.56 -9.57 -4.79
N LYS A 233 -2.86 -9.62 -5.05
CA LYS A 233 -3.45 -10.49 -6.09
C LYS A 233 -3.02 -10.08 -7.51
N GLU A 234 -2.88 -8.78 -7.75
CA GLU A 234 -2.32 -8.21 -8.99
C GLU A 234 -0.89 -8.68 -9.20
N LEU A 235 -0.05 -8.56 -8.16
CA LEU A 235 1.34 -8.96 -8.26
C LEU A 235 1.44 -10.47 -8.49
N ASP A 236 0.60 -11.26 -7.86
CA ASP A 236 0.58 -12.72 -8.03
C ASP A 236 0.22 -13.13 -9.46
N LEU A 237 -0.81 -12.49 -10.04
CA LEU A 237 -1.15 -12.66 -11.45
C LEU A 237 0.01 -12.24 -12.35
N GLN A 238 0.61 -11.08 -12.12
CA GLN A 238 1.74 -10.58 -12.90
C GLN A 238 2.97 -11.51 -12.81
N VAL A 239 3.26 -12.06 -11.63
CA VAL A 239 4.32 -13.04 -11.39
C VAL A 239 4.08 -14.31 -12.18
N ARG A 240 2.84 -14.81 -12.20
CA ARG A 240 2.45 -15.99 -12.98
C ARG A 240 2.55 -15.73 -14.48
N GLU A 241 1.96 -14.65 -14.98
CA GLU A 241 1.94 -14.32 -16.41
C GLU A 241 3.35 -14.06 -16.96
N ALA A 242 4.22 -13.42 -16.17
CA ALA A 242 5.62 -13.21 -16.55
C ALA A 242 6.54 -14.39 -16.21
N SER A 243 6.00 -15.51 -15.69
CA SER A 243 6.76 -16.70 -15.28
C SER A 243 7.95 -16.38 -14.38
N LEU A 244 7.75 -15.52 -13.39
CA LEU A 244 8.81 -15.09 -12.47
C LEU A 244 9.11 -16.16 -11.42
N LYS A 245 10.39 -16.42 -11.18
CA LYS A 245 10.89 -17.17 -10.03
C LYS A 245 11.02 -16.20 -8.85
N LEU A 246 9.89 -15.75 -8.33
CA LEU A 246 9.85 -14.76 -7.26
C LEU A 246 10.58 -15.27 -6.01
N ARG A 247 11.57 -14.52 -5.53
CA ARG A 247 12.35 -14.79 -4.31
C ARG A 247 12.18 -13.71 -3.25
N GLY A 248 11.85 -12.49 -3.63
CA GLY A 248 11.64 -11.44 -2.65
C GLY A 248 10.78 -10.28 -3.10
N ILE A 249 10.11 -9.66 -2.13
CA ILE A 249 9.35 -8.43 -2.28
C ILE A 249 9.91 -7.41 -1.28
N ILE A 250 10.19 -6.20 -1.73
CA ILE A 250 10.70 -5.11 -0.90
C ILE A 250 9.72 -3.93 -0.98
N GLY A 251 9.26 -3.44 0.17
CA GLY A 251 8.34 -2.31 0.25
C GLY A 251 8.63 -1.38 1.43
N GLY A 252 8.14 -0.14 1.34
CA GLY A 252 8.30 0.86 2.40
C GLY A 252 7.29 0.67 3.52
N VAL A 253 7.69 0.91 4.78
CA VAL A 253 6.80 0.72 5.92
C VAL A 253 6.15 2.04 6.35
N GLY A 254 4.88 2.25 6.01
CA GLY A 254 4.10 3.45 6.39
C GLY A 254 2.97 3.12 7.36
N THR A 255 1.73 3.04 6.86
CA THR A 255 0.60 2.48 7.62
C THR A 255 0.73 0.97 7.86
N SER A 256 1.69 0.30 7.20
CA SER A 256 1.90 -1.15 7.09
C SER A 256 0.92 -1.92 6.18
N GLY A 257 -0.16 -1.31 5.70
CA GLY A 257 -1.23 -2.02 4.97
C GLY A 257 -0.74 -2.81 3.74
N HIS A 258 -0.09 -2.14 2.77
CA HIS A 258 0.35 -2.82 1.55
C HIS A 258 1.41 -3.90 1.80
N LEU A 259 2.43 -3.61 2.63
CA LEU A 259 3.49 -4.57 2.92
C LEU A 259 2.96 -5.78 3.70
N SER A 260 2.02 -5.56 4.62
CA SER A 260 1.39 -6.64 5.38
C SER A 260 0.50 -7.50 4.48
N ALA A 261 -0.28 -6.90 3.57
CA ALA A 261 -1.05 -7.65 2.58
C ALA A 261 -0.15 -8.51 1.68
N LEU A 262 0.96 -7.94 1.18
CA LEU A 262 1.93 -8.66 0.36
C LEU A 262 2.58 -9.80 1.14
N SER A 263 3.00 -9.56 2.39
CA SER A 263 3.55 -10.60 3.26
C SER A 263 2.56 -11.72 3.51
N LEU A 264 1.35 -11.39 3.98
CA LEU A 264 0.31 -12.37 4.25
C LEU A 264 0.04 -13.22 3.02
N TYR A 265 -0.20 -12.59 1.87
CA TYR A 265 -0.55 -13.29 0.64
C TYR A 265 0.58 -14.22 0.17
N PHE A 266 1.78 -13.67 -0.06
CA PHE A 266 2.86 -14.41 -0.69
C PHE A 266 3.45 -15.46 0.24
N LYS A 267 3.52 -15.21 1.56
CA LYS A 267 3.96 -16.25 2.50
C LYS A 267 2.92 -17.34 2.71
N SER A 268 1.62 -17.02 2.64
CA SER A 268 0.58 -18.05 2.66
C SER A 268 0.70 -18.97 1.45
N LYS A 269 0.79 -18.39 0.26
CA LYS A 269 0.78 -19.16 -0.99
C LYS A 269 2.10 -19.86 -1.31
N TYR A 270 3.24 -19.20 -1.05
CA TYR A 270 4.56 -19.67 -1.48
C TYR A 270 5.49 -20.06 -0.31
N GLY A 271 5.04 -19.91 0.94
CA GLY A 271 5.84 -20.22 2.12
C GLY A 271 7.11 -19.34 2.21
N ASP A 272 8.18 -19.92 2.74
CA ASP A 272 9.47 -19.22 2.89
C ASP A 272 10.30 -19.15 1.59
N ASN A 273 9.78 -19.64 0.45
CA ASN A 273 10.40 -19.45 -0.87
C ASN A 273 10.39 -17.98 -1.31
N VAL A 274 9.46 -17.18 -0.77
CA VAL A 274 9.37 -15.74 -0.99
C VAL A 274 9.64 -15.01 0.32
N LYS A 275 10.63 -14.12 0.27
CA LYS A 275 11.00 -13.24 1.38
C LYS A 275 10.33 -11.89 1.25
N VAL A 276 9.95 -11.28 2.37
CA VAL A 276 9.37 -9.93 2.37
C VAL A 276 10.21 -9.03 3.26
N TYR A 277 10.66 -7.92 2.70
CA TYR A 277 11.55 -6.96 3.35
C TYR A 277 10.91 -5.58 3.44
N GLY A 278 11.14 -4.90 4.56
CA GLY A 278 10.66 -3.55 4.82
C GLY A 278 11.78 -2.50 4.79
N ALA A 279 11.50 -1.33 4.23
CA ALA A 279 12.33 -0.14 4.36
C ALA A 279 11.71 0.84 5.38
N GLN A 280 12.49 1.27 6.37
CA GLN A 280 12.09 2.31 7.32
C GLN A 280 13.15 3.41 7.44
N PRO A 281 12.79 4.63 7.86
CA PRO A 281 13.79 5.68 8.14
C PRO A 281 14.74 5.27 9.26
N ALA A 282 16.03 5.53 9.10
CA ALA A 282 17.01 5.42 10.19
C ALA A 282 16.65 6.37 11.37
N PRO A 283 17.14 6.13 12.59
CA PRO A 283 16.92 7.04 13.71
C PRO A 283 17.29 8.48 13.34
N GLY A 284 16.44 9.44 13.72
CA GLY A 284 16.62 10.87 13.41
C GLY A 284 16.36 11.26 11.94
N ASN A 285 16.02 10.33 11.05
CA ASN A 285 15.74 10.62 9.65
C ASN A 285 14.24 10.65 9.37
N VAL A 286 13.84 11.47 8.39
CA VAL A 286 12.46 11.56 7.90
C VAL A 286 12.45 11.25 6.40
N ILE A 287 11.69 10.22 6.01
CA ILE A 287 11.45 9.89 4.61
C ILE A 287 9.94 9.97 4.39
N PRO A 288 9.45 10.91 3.58
CA PRO A 288 8.01 11.10 3.37
C PRO A 288 7.29 9.81 2.96
N GLY A 289 6.18 9.52 3.64
CA GLY A 289 5.31 8.37 3.34
C GLY A 289 5.64 7.07 4.07
N ILE A 290 6.79 6.98 4.75
CA ILE A 290 7.19 5.84 5.59
C ILE A 290 7.56 6.30 7.00
N ARG A 291 7.57 5.37 7.96
CA ARG A 291 7.86 5.61 9.38
C ARG A 291 8.49 4.35 10.00
N ARG A 292 9.02 4.50 11.21
CA ARG A 292 9.68 3.42 11.94
C ARG A 292 8.65 2.48 12.59
N VAL A 293 8.91 1.19 12.60
CA VAL A 293 7.98 0.15 13.08
C VAL A 293 7.55 0.37 14.53
N GLU A 294 8.47 0.79 15.40
CA GLU A 294 8.23 1.08 16.81
C GLU A 294 7.21 2.21 17.06
N THR A 295 6.86 3.00 16.04
CA THR A 295 5.82 4.02 16.15
C THR A 295 4.39 3.43 16.11
N GLY A 296 4.26 2.09 16.06
CA GLY A 296 3.02 1.32 16.20
C GLY A 296 2.31 1.08 14.87
N MET A 297 2.22 -0.16 14.40
CA MET A 297 1.69 -0.50 13.07
C MET A 297 0.71 -1.67 13.14
N LYS A 298 -0.60 -1.38 13.05
CA LYS A 298 -1.69 -2.34 13.24
C LYS A 298 -1.46 -3.69 12.56
N TRP A 299 -1.28 -3.72 11.24
CA TRP A 299 -1.31 -4.97 10.48
C TRP A 299 0.00 -5.74 10.50
N LEU A 300 1.12 -5.06 10.79
CA LEU A 300 2.43 -5.70 10.85
C LEU A 300 2.48 -6.80 11.94
N HIS A 301 1.66 -6.68 12.97
CA HIS A 301 1.54 -7.66 14.07
C HIS A 301 0.93 -9.01 13.66
N TYR A 302 0.19 -9.06 12.54
CA TYR A 302 -0.48 -10.29 12.06
C TYR A 302 0.31 -11.03 10.97
N VAL A 303 1.52 -10.55 10.63
CA VAL A 303 2.28 -11.04 9.47
C VAL A 303 3.75 -11.23 9.79
N LYS A 304 4.43 -12.04 8.97
CA LYS A 304 5.88 -12.27 9.08
C LYS A 304 6.63 -11.41 8.06
N ILE A 305 7.42 -10.45 8.53
CA ILE A 305 8.40 -9.72 7.71
C ILE A 305 9.78 -10.29 8.00
N ASP A 306 10.52 -10.69 6.96
CA ASP A 306 11.81 -11.36 7.14
C ASP A 306 12.90 -10.40 7.66
N LYS A 307 12.89 -9.15 7.21
CA LYS A 307 13.76 -8.09 7.77
C LYS A 307 13.22 -6.70 7.46
N VAL A 308 13.35 -5.78 8.41
CA VAL A 308 13.16 -4.34 8.20
C VAL A 308 14.52 -3.67 8.31
N LEU A 309 14.88 -2.84 7.33
CA LEU A 309 16.18 -2.18 7.25
C LEU A 309 16.02 -0.67 7.43
N ASP A 310 16.95 -0.09 8.19
CA ASP A 310 17.08 1.35 8.35
C ASP A 310 17.70 1.97 7.10
N VAL A 311 17.13 3.10 6.66
CA VAL A 311 17.58 3.87 5.50
C VAL A 311 17.61 5.35 5.87
N THR A 312 18.72 6.03 5.60
CA THR A 312 18.83 7.47 5.82
C THR A 312 18.12 8.25 4.72
N SER A 313 17.79 9.53 4.98
CA SER A 313 17.18 10.39 3.97
C SER A 313 18.08 10.58 2.75
N SER A 314 19.40 10.69 2.95
CA SER A 314 20.38 10.77 1.85
C SER A 314 20.42 9.50 1.01
N GLU A 315 20.47 8.31 1.62
CA GLU A 315 20.44 7.04 0.88
C GLU A 315 19.17 6.92 0.03
N ALA A 316 18.02 7.34 0.55
CA ALA A 316 16.77 7.34 -0.19
C ALA A 316 16.80 8.29 -1.39
N ILE A 317 17.30 9.51 -1.21
CA ILE A 317 17.43 10.50 -2.30
C ILE A 317 18.41 10.01 -3.37
N GLU A 318 19.58 9.51 -2.97
CA GLU A 318 20.61 8.98 -3.86
C GLU A 318 20.09 7.85 -4.73
N GLN A 319 19.38 6.89 -4.14
CA GLN A 319 18.83 5.77 -4.90
C GLN A 319 17.68 6.19 -5.80
N ALA A 320 16.85 7.17 -5.40
CA ALA A 320 15.84 7.73 -6.30
C ALA A 320 16.49 8.42 -7.53
N ILE A 321 17.57 9.19 -7.31
CA ILE A 321 18.36 9.79 -8.40
C ILE A 321 19.00 8.71 -9.28
N ARG A 322 19.55 7.65 -8.68
CA ARG A 322 20.14 6.52 -9.42
C ARG A 322 19.11 5.87 -10.33
N ILE A 323 17.91 5.56 -9.83
CA ILE A 323 16.83 4.99 -10.65
C ILE A 323 16.44 5.94 -11.78
N ALA A 324 16.31 7.24 -11.51
CA ALA A 324 16.01 8.22 -12.56
C ALA A 324 17.07 8.25 -13.66
N ARG A 325 18.36 8.18 -13.31
CA ARG A 325 19.47 8.22 -14.27
C ARG A 325 19.68 6.92 -15.03
N SER A 326 19.43 5.78 -14.40
CA SER A 326 19.73 4.46 -14.96
C SER A 326 18.55 3.77 -15.63
N GLU A 327 17.32 4.10 -15.23
CA GLU A 327 16.08 3.50 -15.76
C GLU A 327 15.16 4.54 -16.41
N GLY A 328 15.45 5.84 -16.27
CA GLY A 328 14.57 6.91 -16.76
C GLY A 328 13.27 7.07 -15.94
N LEU A 329 13.14 6.35 -14.82
CA LEU A 329 11.96 6.39 -13.95
C LEU A 329 12.16 7.40 -12.81
N PHE A 330 11.38 8.48 -12.79
CA PHE A 330 11.49 9.46 -11.71
C PHE A 330 10.61 9.09 -10.51
N VAL A 331 11.19 8.36 -9.57
CA VAL A 331 10.47 7.77 -8.43
C VAL A 331 10.53 8.63 -7.17
N GLY A 332 9.56 8.44 -6.27
CA GLY A 332 9.51 9.14 -4.98
C GLY A 332 10.56 8.67 -3.97
N LEU A 333 10.68 9.42 -2.86
CA LEU A 333 11.70 9.17 -1.83
C LEU A 333 11.51 7.82 -1.13
N SER A 334 10.27 7.39 -0.91
CA SER A 334 9.99 6.06 -0.34
C SER A 334 10.39 4.92 -1.29
N SER A 335 10.28 5.12 -2.60
CA SER A 335 10.81 4.19 -3.62
C SER A 335 12.34 4.13 -3.58
N GLY A 336 13.00 5.28 -3.38
CA GLY A 336 14.44 5.35 -3.14
C GLY A 336 14.86 4.55 -1.90
N ALA A 337 14.09 4.63 -0.81
CA ALA A 337 14.35 3.83 0.39
C ALA A 337 14.19 2.32 0.17
N VAL A 338 13.19 1.92 -0.63
CA VAL A 338 13.01 0.53 -1.08
C VAL A 338 14.23 0.06 -1.89
N MET A 339 14.72 0.89 -2.80
CA MET A 339 15.91 0.60 -3.60
C MET A 339 17.17 0.50 -2.72
N ALA A 340 17.37 1.41 -1.77
CA ALA A 340 18.49 1.35 -0.81
C ALA A 340 18.46 0.05 0.02
N THR A 341 17.27 -0.38 0.42
CA THR A 341 17.06 -1.64 1.13
C THR A 341 17.49 -2.84 0.27
N PHE A 342 17.10 -2.87 -1.00
CA PHE A 342 17.53 -3.91 -1.94
C PHE A 342 19.06 -3.94 -2.10
N GLU A 343 19.70 -2.79 -2.30
CA GLU A 343 21.17 -2.71 -2.44
C GLU A 343 21.90 -3.19 -1.18
N LYS A 344 21.40 -2.86 0.01
CA LYS A 344 21.95 -3.36 1.29
C LYS A 344 21.83 -4.87 1.40
N LEU A 345 20.69 -5.46 1.02
CA LEU A 345 20.50 -6.91 1.02
C LEU A 345 21.46 -7.59 0.03
N LYS A 346 21.61 -7.02 -1.17
CA LYS A 346 22.53 -7.49 -2.21
C LYS A 346 23.98 -7.46 -1.72
N LYS A 347 24.44 -6.32 -1.18
CA LYS A 347 25.80 -6.14 -0.67
C LYS A 347 26.14 -7.13 0.46
N ASN A 348 25.17 -7.47 1.29
CA ASN A 348 25.33 -8.39 2.40
C ASN A 348 25.19 -9.87 2.01
N GLY A 349 25.06 -10.20 0.71
CA GLY A 349 24.93 -11.58 0.25
C GLY A 349 23.61 -12.26 0.66
N ALA A 350 22.58 -11.50 1.02
CA ALA A 350 21.31 -12.04 1.51
C ALA A 350 20.35 -12.46 0.39
N LEU A 351 20.69 -12.19 -0.87
CA LEU A 351 19.84 -12.47 -2.03
C LEU A 351 20.24 -13.78 -2.71
N GLN A 352 19.24 -14.58 -3.06
CA GLN A 352 19.38 -15.80 -3.85
C GLN A 352 19.11 -15.49 -5.32
N GLU A 353 19.44 -16.44 -6.19
CA GLU A 353 19.09 -16.33 -7.61
C GLU A 353 17.57 -16.38 -7.84
N GLY A 354 17.09 -15.46 -8.68
CA GLY A 354 15.68 -15.34 -9.05
C GLY A 354 15.23 -13.89 -9.19
N ASP A 355 13.93 -13.68 -8.99
CA ASP A 355 13.25 -12.41 -9.21
C ASP A 355 12.92 -11.69 -7.90
N TYR A 356 13.20 -10.39 -7.87
CA TYR A 356 12.87 -9.50 -6.76
C TYR A 356 11.97 -8.37 -7.23
N VAL A 357 10.93 -8.06 -6.47
CA VAL A 357 9.98 -6.99 -6.78
C VAL A 357 10.13 -5.85 -5.77
N LEU A 358 10.42 -4.66 -6.27
CA LEU A 358 10.46 -3.40 -5.54
C LEU A 358 9.11 -2.69 -5.69
N ILE A 359 8.43 -2.40 -4.58
CA ILE A 359 7.19 -1.62 -4.60
C ILE A 359 7.57 -0.15 -4.60
N PHE A 360 7.30 0.56 -5.70
CA PHE A 360 7.55 1.99 -5.85
C PHE A 360 6.27 2.77 -5.59
N PRO A 361 6.08 3.34 -4.38
CA PRO A 361 4.76 3.79 -3.94
C PRO A 361 4.26 5.00 -4.70
N ASP A 362 5.16 5.89 -5.14
CA ASP A 362 4.78 7.15 -5.78
C ASP A 362 5.86 7.81 -6.66
N HIS A 363 5.51 8.94 -7.27
CA HIS A 363 6.31 9.66 -8.26
C HIS A 363 7.19 10.76 -7.65
N GLY A 364 8.37 11.01 -8.25
CA GLY A 364 9.38 11.95 -7.77
C GLY A 364 9.00 13.43 -7.82
N PHE A 365 8.06 13.82 -8.69
CA PHE A 365 7.63 15.22 -8.87
C PHE A 365 7.08 15.90 -7.61
N LYS A 366 6.70 15.13 -6.59
CA LYS A 366 6.20 15.66 -5.32
C LYS A 366 7.31 16.06 -4.35
N TYR A 367 8.57 15.79 -4.70
CA TYR A 367 9.72 15.89 -3.80
C TYR A 367 10.82 16.80 -4.35
N ILE A 368 10.48 17.71 -5.27
CA ILE A 368 11.44 18.61 -5.92
C ILE A 368 12.20 19.47 -4.91
N GLU A 369 11.53 19.95 -3.85
CA GLU A 369 12.19 20.73 -2.79
C GLU A 369 13.33 19.94 -2.13
N GLN A 370 13.11 18.66 -1.80
CA GLN A 370 14.13 17.82 -1.17
C GLN A 370 15.25 17.45 -2.13
N PHE A 371 14.94 17.17 -3.39
CA PHE A 371 15.97 16.94 -4.41
C PHE A 371 16.83 18.19 -4.61
N ALA A 372 16.22 19.38 -4.61
CA ALA A 372 16.94 20.64 -4.73
C ALA A 372 17.89 20.86 -3.54
N THR A 373 17.40 20.72 -2.30
CA THR A 373 18.23 20.84 -1.09
C THR A 373 19.42 19.87 -1.12
N TYR A 374 19.17 18.60 -1.46
CA TYR A 374 20.24 17.60 -1.54
C TYR A 374 21.32 18.00 -2.58
N LEU A 375 20.91 18.42 -3.78
CA LEU A 375 21.86 18.82 -4.82
C LEU A 375 22.68 20.07 -4.45
N GLU A 376 22.11 21.00 -3.69
CA GLU A 376 22.84 22.17 -3.18
C GLU A 376 23.87 21.77 -2.12
N GLU A 377 23.52 20.84 -1.23
CA GLU A 377 24.41 20.32 -0.19
C GLU A 377 25.58 19.53 -0.79
N THR A 378 25.33 18.67 -1.78
CA THR A 378 26.40 17.91 -2.45
C THR A 378 27.38 18.84 -3.17
N LYS A 379 26.89 19.87 -3.87
CA LYS A 379 27.76 20.86 -4.54
C LYS A 379 28.70 21.60 -3.59
N ARG A 380 28.28 21.83 -2.34
CA ARG A 380 29.11 22.48 -1.31
C ARG A 380 30.16 21.54 -0.69
N GLN A 381 30.01 20.24 -0.85
CA GLN A 381 30.98 19.24 -0.37
C GLN A 381 32.06 18.95 -1.42
N ASP A 382 31.72 19.10 -2.70
CA ASP A 382 32.60 18.85 -3.84
C ASP A 382 33.44 20.08 -4.28
N GLY A 383 33.17 21.27 -3.72
CA GLY A 383 33.87 22.53 -4.01
C GLY A 383 34.43 23.15 -2.75
#